data_AF-A0A3B6DB56-F1
#
_entry.id   AF-A0A3B6DB56-F1
#
_cell.length_a   1.000
_cell.length_b   1.000
_cell.length_c   1.000
_cell.angle_alpha   90.00
_cell.angle_beta   90.00
_cell.angle_gamma   90.00
#
_symmetry.space_group_name_H-M   'P 1'
#
loop_
_entity.id
_entity.type
_entity.pdbx_description
1 polymer ?
#
loop_
_entity_poly.entity_id
_entity_poly.type
_entity_poly.pdbx_seq_one_letter_code
_entity_poly.pdbx_strand_id
1 'polypeptide(L)'
;MEKMKDTPVPEGEEPKSAVEIVEEVLKTEVKQSTFLMNVGLQSSRNNSGKATAEVAAHVRDLEQKLERSELQAEVMQEELAAIKMKAEEAEAARNKELELLCKKSQEQEEKLAHLMALFGAKVV
;
A
#
# COMPACT_ATOMS: atom_id res chain seq x y z
N MET A 1 41.67 31.43 17.37
CA MET A 1 42.77 31.67 16.40
C MET A 1 43.72 32.79 16.82
N GLU A 2 43.29 34.06 16.88
CA GLU A 2 44.20 35.20 17.15
C GLU A 2 44.80 35.17 18.57
N LYS A 3 43.98 34.87 19.58
CA LYS A 3 44.40 34.78 20.98
C LYS A 3 45.40 33.67 21.31
N MET A 4 45.52 32.63 20.48
CA MET A 4 46.46 31.52 20.69
C MET A 4 47.86 31.85 20.17
N LYS A 5 47.98 32.86 19.28
CA LYS A 5 49.26 33.34 18.77
C LYS A 5 49.99 34.24 19.78
N ASP A 6 49.24 34.92 20.65
CA ASP A 6 49.75 35.88 21.63
C ASP A 6 50.04 35.26 23.01
N THR A 7 49.89 33.93 23.15
CA THR A 7 50.18 33.24 24.42
C THR A 7 51.69 33.27 24.68
N PRO A 8 52.18 33.85 25.80
CA PRO A 8 53.60 33.89 26.08
C PRO A 8 54.16 32.48 26.16
N VAL A 9 55.14 32.18 25.30
CA VAL A 9 55.84 30.89 25.33
C VAL A 9 56.74 30.88 26.57
N PRO A 10 56.64 29.88 27.47
CA PRO A 10 57.55 29.76 28.60
C PRO A 10 58.98 29.62 28.10
N GLU A 11 59.91 30.25 28.81
CA GLU A 11 61.30 30.41 28.41
C GLU A 11 61.96 29.02 28.18
N GLY A 12 62.16 28.64 26.90
CA GLY A 12 62.83 27.39 26.50
C GLY A 12 62.11 26.50 25.48
N GLU A 13 60.85 26.78 25.12
CA GLU A 13 60.12 25.99 24.10
C GLU A 13 59.99 26.72 22.76
N GLU A 14 59.97 25.97 21.65
CA GLU A 14 59.72 26.53 20.32
C GLU A 14 58.25 26.97 20.21
N PRO A 15 57.97 28.13 19.58
CA PRO A 15 56.59 28.58 19.37
C PRO A 15 55.81 27.56 18.52
N LYS A 16 54.59 27.23 18.94
CA LYS A 16 53.68 26.34 18.22
C LYS A 16 53.54 26.74 16.75
N SER A 17 53.70 25.77 15.85
CA SER A 17 53.57 26.00 14.41
C SER A 17 52.13 26.36 14.03
N ALA A 18 51.95 27.17 12.98
CA ALA A 18 50.64 27.54 12.46
C ALA A 18 49.76 26.32 12.14
N VAL A 19 50.36 25.22 11.71
CA VAL A 19 49.65 23.95 11.42
C VAL A 19 49.06 23.36 12.69
N GLU A 20 49.83 23.39 13.77
CA GLU A 20 49.45 22.82 15.07
C GLU A 20 48.36 23.65 15.75
N ILE A 21 48.43 24.98 15.62
CA ILE A 21 47.38 25.90 16.08
C ILE A 21 46.08 25.64 15.33
N VAL A 22 46.15 25.48 14.00
CA VAL A 22 44.96 25.16 13.19
C VAL A 22 44.39 23.80 13.60
N GLU A 23 45.22 22.79 13.83
CA GLU A 23 44.77 21.48 14.26
C GLU A 23 44.09 21.51 15.65
N GLU A 24 44.63 22.28 16.60
CA GLU A 24 44.06 22.47 17.94
C GLU A 24 42.70 23.18 17.89
N VAL A 25 42.58 24.24 17.08
CA VAL A 25 41.32 24.96 16.85
C VAL A 25 40.28 24.06 16.18
N LEU A 26 40.68 23.28 15.17
CA LEU A 26 39.78 22.33 14.52
C LEU A 26 39.34 21.19 15.46
N LYS A 27 40.15 20.79 16.43
CA LYS A 27 39.77 19.75 17.41
C LYS A 27 38.81 20.25 18.48
N THR A 28 38.87 21.54 18.83
CA THR A 28 38.16 22.14 19.97
C THR A 28 36.96 22.97 19.53
N GLU A 29 37.18 24.00 18.72
CA GLU A 29 36.15 24.97 18.31
C GLU A 29 35.19 24.40 17.28
N VAL A 30 35.69 23.60 16.32
CA VAL A 30 34.81 22.98 15.32
C VAL A 30 33.85 22.01 15.99
N LYS A 31 34.28 21.18 16.95
CA LYS A 31 33.39 20.22 17.64
C LYS A 31 32.31 20.88 18.50
N GLN A 32 32.51 22.13 18.91
CA GLN A 32 31.57 22.89 19.74
C GLN A 32 30.82 23.97 18.95
N SER A 33 31.00 24.02 17.63
CA SER A 33 30.43 25.08 16.79
C SER A 33 28.91 24.92 16.69
N THR A 34 28.20 25.76 17.44
CA THR A 34 26.74 25.88 17.35
C THR A 34 26.29 26.29 15.95
N PHE A 35 27.07 27.11 15.24
CA PHE A 35 26.78 27.47 13.86
C PHE A 35 26.77 26.25 12.94
N LEU A 36 27.82 25.42 12.96
CA LEU A 36 27.89 24.22 12.11
C LEU A 36 26.81 23.21 12.46
N MET A 37 26.42 23.13 13.73
CA MET A 37 25.30 22.32 14.18
C MET A 37 23.95 22.86 13.65
N ASN A 38 23.75 24.18 13.70
CA ASN A 38 22.54 24.83 13.20
C ASN A 38 22.39 24.74 11.68
N VAL A 39 23.50 24.79 10.92
CA VAL A 39 23.49 24.65 9.45
C VAL A 39 23.57 23.19 8.99
N GLY A 40 23.48 22.22 9.91
CA GLY A 40 23.43 20.78 9.60
C GLY A 40 24.74 20.17 9.10
N LEU A 41 25.85 20.92 9.14
CA LEU A 41 27.18 20.46 8.73
C LEU A 41 27.89 19.65 9.83
N GLN A 42 27.42 19.76 11.07
CA GLN A 42 27.79 18.85 12.15
C GLN A 42 26.65 17.92 12.51
N SER A 43 26.78 16.68 12.06
CA SER A 43 25.88 15.60 12.46
C SER A 43 26.19 15.19 13.89
N SER A 44 25.21 15.29 14.78
CA SER A 44 25.24 14.59 16.06
C SER A 44 25.31 13.09 15.75
N ARG A 45 26.52 12.52 15.89
CA ARG A 45 26.94 11.20 15.39
C ARG A 45 26.12 10.00 15.89
N ASN A 46 25.10 10.20 16.71
CA ASN A 46 24.35 9.17 17.43
C ASN A 46 22.97 8.83 16.85
N ASN A 47 22.44 9.58 15.87
CA ASN A 47 21.02 9.42 15.47
C ASN A 47 20.77 8.84 14.06
N SER A 48 21.78 8.77 13.19
CA SER A 48 21.57 8.38 11.78
C SER A 48 21.24 6.88 11.59
N GLY A 49 21.80 6.00 12.42
CA GLY A 49 21.55 4.55 12.33
C GLY A 49 20.20 4.11 12.91
N LYS A 50 19.59 4.92 13.79
CA LYS A 50 18.31 4.60 14.42
C LYS A 50 17.14 4.93 13.48
N ALA A 51 17.23 6.06 12.78
CA ALA A 51 16.27 6.46 11.76
C ALA A 51 16.22 5.47 10.60
N THR A 52 17.36 4.93 10.15
CA THR A 52 17.39 3.94 9.06
C THR A 52 16.81 2.58 9.47
N ALA A 53 17.03 2.13 10.71
CA ALA A 53 16.46 0.89 11.22
C ALA A 53 14.93 0.97 11.37
N GLU A 54 14.41 2.12 11.81
CA GLU A 54 12.97 2.36 11.94
C GLU A 54 12.28 2.41 10.58
N VAL A 55 12.89 3.08 9.59
CA VAL A 55 12.40 3.07 8.20
C VAL A 55 12.42 1.66 7.63
N ALA A 56 13.48 0.88 7.84
CA ALA A 56 13.55 -0.50 7.36
C ALA A 56 12.49 -1.42 8.02
N ALA A 57 12.19 -1.21 9.30
CA ALA A 57 11.11 -1.95 9.97
C ALA A 57 9.74 -1.60 9.39
N HIS A 58 9.49 -0.32 9.12
CA HIS A 58 8.24 0.14 8.52
C HIS A 58 8.05 -0.38 7.09
N VAL A 59 9.11 -0.42 6.28
CA VAL A 59 9.07 -1.00 4.93
C VAL A 59 8.66 -2.47 4.99
N ARG A 60 9.26 -3.28 5.89
CA ARG A 60 8.88 -4.68 6.05
C ARG A 60 7.42 -4.88 6.49
N ASP A 61 6.92 -4.01 7.38
CA ASP A 61 5.52 -4.06 7.81
C ASP A 61 4.56 -3.72 6.64
N LEU A 62 4.91 -2.74 5.81
CA LEU A 62 4.13 -2.42 4.61
C LEU A 62 4.13 -3.56 3.59
N GLU A 63 5.29 -4.17 3.34
CA GLU A 63 5.41 -5.33 2.44
C GLU A 63 4.54 -6.50 2.91
N GLN A 64 4.57 -6.81 4.21
CA GLN A 64 3.74 -7.86 4.78
C GLN A 64 2.23 -7.55 4.69
N LYS A 65 1.84 -6.29 4.89
CA LYS A 65 0.45 -5.85 4.73
C LYS A 65 0.00 -5.95 3.28
N LEU A 66 0.88 -5.62 2.33
CA LEU A 66 0.60 -5.72 0.91
C LEU A 66 0.37 -7.18 0.51
N GLU A 67 1.29 -8.08 0.88
CA GLU A 67 1.16 -9.53 0.59
C GLU A 67 -0.14 -10.10 1.16
N ARG A 68 -0.49 -9.75 2.41
CA ARG A 68 -1.75 -10.17 3.01
C ARG A 68 -2.97 -9.62 2.26
N SER A 69 -2.90 -8.37 1.81
CA SER A 69 -3.98 -7.75 1.06
C SER A 69 -4.15 -8.37 -0.32
N GLU A 70 -3.06 -8.74 -0.99
CA GLU A 70 -3.08 -9.40 -2.30
C GLU A 70 -3.72 -10.79 -2.19
N LEU A 71 -3.32 -11.58 -1.20
CA LEU A 71 -3.94 -12.89 -0.92
C LEU A 71 -5.43 -12.76 -0.62
N GLN A 72 -5.83 -11.75 0.15
CA GLN A 72 -7.24 -11.51 0.44
C GLN A 72 -8.02 -11.11 -0.82
N ALA A 73 -7.45 -10.28 -1.68
CA ALA A 73 -8.06 -9.88 -2.93
C ALA A 73 -8.25 -11.07 -3.88
N GLU A 74 -7.26 -11.97 -3.96
CA GLU A 74 -7.34 -13.19 -4.77
C GLU A 74 -8.47 -14.10 -4.31
N VAL A 75 -8.57 -14.35 -2.99
CA VAL A 75 -9.67 -15.13 -2.41
C VAL A 75 -11.03 -14.50 -2.71
N MET A 76 -11.16 -13.17 -2.53
CA MET A 76 -12.41 -12.48 -2.84
C MET A 76 -12.78 -12.56 -4.32
N GLN A 77 -11.78 -12.50 -5.21
CA GLN A 77 -12.01 -12.62 -6.65
C GLN A 77 -12.48 -14.03 -7.02
N GLU A 78 -11.91 -15.07 -6.41
CA GLU A 78 -12.35 -16.46 -6.58
C GLU A 78 -13.79 -16.66 -6.08
N GLU A 79 -14.11 -16.17 -4.88
CA GLU A 79 -15.46 -16.24 -4.33
C GLU A 79 -16.49 -15.52 -5.22
N LEU A 80 -16.16 -14.33 -5.73
CA LEU A 80 -17.01 -13.61 -6.66
C LEU A 80 -17.21 -14.35 -7.97
N ALA A 81 -16.16 -14.98 -8.52
CA ALA A 81 -16.26 -15.80 -9.72
C ALA A 81 -17.19 -17.01 -9.48
N ALA A 82 -17.06 -17.68 -8.33
CA ALA A 82 -17.91 -18.81 -7.96
C ALA A 82 -19.38 -18.40 -7.78
N ILE A 83 -19.64 -17.24 -7.14
CA ILE A 83 -20.99 -16.71 -6.99
C ILE A 83 -21.60 -16.38 -8.35
N LYS A 84 -20.83 -15.71 -9.23
CA LYS A 84 -21.28 -15.36 -10.57
C LYS A 84 -21.64 -16.60 -11.39
N MET A 85 -20.78 -17.62 -11.37
CA MET A 85 -21.05 -18.89 -12.06
C MET A 85 -22.35 -19.55 -11.56
N LYS A 86 -22.54 -19.62 -10.24
CA LYS A 86 -23.78 -20.17 -9.65
C LYS A 86 -25.01 -19.36 -10.00
N ALA A 87 -24.89 -18.03 -10.08
CA ALA A 87 -26.00 -17.16 -10.48
C ALA A 87 -26.39 -17.41 -11.94
N GLU A 88 -25.42 -17.49 -12.84
CA GLU A 88 -25.65 -17.80 -14.26
C GLU A 88 -26.28 -19.19 -14.45
N GLU A 89 -25.80 -20.21 -13.71
CA GLU A 89 -26.40 -21.55 -13.73
C GLU A 89 -27.84 -21.55 -13.21
N ALA A 90 -28.11 -20.84 -12.11
CA ALA A 90 -29.45 -20.74 -11.54
C ALA A 90 -30.41 -20.01 -12.48
N GLU A 91 -29.95 -18.93 -13.13
CA GLU A 91 -30.73 -18.21 -14.14
C GLU A 91 -31.03 -19.09 -15.35
N ALA A 92 -30.03 -19.83 -15.85
CA ALA A 92 -30.23 -20.77 -16.96
C ALA A 92 -31.24 -21.88 -16.61
N ALA A 93 -31.20 -22.41 -15.38
CA ALA A 93 -32.17 -23.38 -14.90
C ALA A 93 -33.59 -22.78 -14.81
N ARG A 94 -33.71 -21.55 -14.30
CA ARG A 94 -35.00 -20.84 -14.22
C ARG A 94 -35.58 -20.53 -15.59
N ASN A 95 -34.77 -20.12 -16.55
CA ASN A 95 -35.22 -19.85 -17.91
C ASN A 95 -35.76 -21.11 -18.59
N LYS A 96 -35.09 -22.27 -18.40
CA LYS A 96 -35.59 -23.56 -18.91
C LYS A 96 -36.93 -23.95 -18.28
N GLU A 97 -37.08 -23.76 -16.97
CA GLU A 97 -38.34 -24.04 -16.28
C GLU A 97 -39.48 -23.14 -16.80
N LEU A 98 -39.19 -21.85 -16.99
CA LEU A 98 -40.13 -20.88 -17.50
C LEU A 98 -40.55 -21.19 -18.95
N GLU A 99 -39.61 -21.60 -19.80
CA GLU A 99 -39.89 -22.03 -21.17
C GLU A 99 -40.83 -23.25 -21.21
N LEU A 100 -40.60 -24.25 -20.35
CA LEU A 100 -41.48 -25.42 -20.23
C LEU A 100 -42.89 -25.05 -19.77
N LEU A 101 -43.00 -24.14 -18.80
CA LEU A 101 -44.29 -23.61 -18.32
C LEU A 101 -45.03 -22.86 -19.42
N CYS A 102 -44.33 -21.99 -20.16
CA CYS A 102 -44.90 -21.26 -21.29
C CYS A 102 -45.45 -22.21 -22.36
N LYS A 103 -44.64 -23.21 -22.76
CA LYS A 103 -45.06 -24.21 -23.73
C LYS A 103 -46.30 -24.98 -23.27
N LYS A 104 -46.33 -25.41 -22.01
CA LYS A 104 -47.49 -26.11 -21.44
C LYS A 104 -48.74 -25.23 -21.43
N SER A 105 -48.59 -23.94 -21.10
CA SER A 105 -49.69 -22.97 -21.15
C SER A 105 -50.22 -22.82 -22.56
N GLN A 106 -49.34 -22.66 -23.55
CA GLN A 106 -49.71 -22.55 -24.95
C GLN A 106 -50.46 -23.81 -25.42
N GLU A 107 -49.96 -25.01 -25.11
CA GLU A 107 -50.64 -26.27 -25.45
C GLU A 107 -52.04 -26.37 -24.80
N GLN A 108 -52.22 -25.83 -23.59
CA GLN A 108 -53.54 -25.80 -22.94
C GLN A 108 -54.49 -24.81 -23.62
N GLU A 109 -53.99 -23.64 -24.00
CA GLU A 109 -54.76 -22.62 -24.71
C GLU A 109 -55.19 -23.12 -26.11
N GLU A 110 -54.29 -23.78 -26.85
CA GLU A 110 -54.61 -24.41 -28.14
C GLU A 110 -55.68 -25.48 -28.01
N LYS A 111 -55.61 -26.34 -26.97
CA LYS A 111 -56.65 -27.34 -26.69
C LYS A 111 -57.99 -26.70 -26.37
N LEU A 112 -58.00 -25.63 -25.57
CA LEU A 112 -59.22 -24.90 -25.24
C LEU A 112 -59.82 -24.24 -26.49
N ALA A 113 -59.00 -23.58 -27.30
CA ALA A 113 -59.42 -22.97 -28.56
C ALA A 113 -60.02 -24.02 -29.52
N HIS A 114 -59.39 -25.19 -29.64
CA HIS A 114 -59.93 -26.29 -30.45
C HIS A 114 -61.28 -26.79 -29.93
N LEU A 115 -61.42 -26.95 -28.61
CA LEU A 115 -62.69 -27.34 -28.00
C LEU A 115 -63.79 -26.30 -28.24
N MET A 116 -63.47 -25.01 -28.09
CA MET A 116 -64.38 -23.91 -28.39
C MET A 116 -64.78 -23.87 -29.86
N ALA A 117 -63.88 -24.19 -30.79
CA ALA A 117 -64.21 -24.29 -32.21
C ALA A 117 -65.18 -25.45 -32.50
N LEU A 118 -64.99 -26.61 -31.86
CA LEU A 118 -65.86 -27.79 -32.04
C LEU A 118 -67.25 -27.62 -31.43
N PHE A 119 -67.34 -27.02 -30.23
CA PHE A 119 -68.59 -26.93 -29.47
C PHE A 119 -69.26 -25.56 -29.55
N GLY A 120 -68.50 -24.48 -29.73
CA GLY A 120 -69.02 -23.11 -29.91
C GLY A 120 -69.66 -22.90 -31.29
N ALA A 121 -69.26 -23.67 -32.31
CA ALA A 121 -69.91 -23.65 -33.63
C ALA A 121 -71.29 -24.33 -33.66
N LYS A 122 -71.78 -24.89 -32.54
CA LYS A 122 -73.05 -25.62 -32.45
C LYS A 122 -74.20 -24.82 -31.81
N VAL A 123 -74.02 -23.53 -31.55
CA VAL A 123 -75.08 -22.64 -31.02
C VAL A 123 -75.40 -21.56 -32.05
N VAL A 124 -76.05 -21.97 -33.15
CA VAL A 124 -76.92 -21.12 -34.00
C VAL A 124 -78.06 -22.00 -34.49
#